data_AF-L0DDK6-F1
#
_entry.id   AF-L0DDK6-F1
#
_cell.length_a   1.000
_cell.length_b   1.000
_cell.length_c   1.000
_cell.angle_alpha   90.00
_cell.angle_beta   90.00
_cell.angle_gamma   90.00
#
_symmetry.space_group_name_H-M   'P 1'
#
loop_
_entity.id
_entity.type
_entity.pdbx_description
1 polymer ?
#
loop_
_entity_poly.entity_id
_entity_poly.type
_entity_poly.pdbx_seq_one_letter_code
_entity_poly.pdbx_strand_id
1 'polypeptide(L)'
;MICVTLGRGRHASLAEEWKEAAAAGVELVELRLDCLRREPDLKRILANRPTPLVFTIRRGVDGGIWRGSEDRRQQLLREAIALGVDYVDLEMDIAPKIRRFGKTKRIVSYHNLKKTPAELIEIAEQCDEMDADVVKIATKAESLADALRVLSLGTRAVVPTVTIAMGELGFFTRVLGAKYKAPFTYAGINPERTFAPGMPTFQVLKNDYAYDMINAETEVYAVIGDPIEQSLSPAIHNAAFRHLGLNKVLVPLLIPAGTLEASLKELEVLNIQGFSVTIPHKEELVKLLDQKDGAVERTGSCNTLVFQKGKKIGHNTDYRAAMDTLEAGMGGLKEGGASPLMDKQVLILGAGGAARSISFGCSRRGASVTITNRHDARATKLAEEVGCRTVSWAQRASTLAEIVVNCTPVGMHPNVDDTPVPPATFSTPGMIAFDTIYHPENTMFLKLARERECIPINGVDMFVGQAAEQFKLYTGMDAPKDIMRAALKRKLGPIRL
;
A
#
# COMPACT_ATOMS: atom_id res chain seq x y z
N MET A 1 -4.11 -12.45 15.62
CA MET A 1 -3.31 -13.51 14.93
C MET A 1 -3.42 -13.35 13.42
N ILE A 2 -2.54 -13.98 12.62
CA ILE A 2 -2.68 -14.06 11.16
C ILE A 2 -3.06 -15.51 10.79
N CYS A 3 -4.20 -15.69 10.14
CA CYS A 3 -4.67 -16.98 9.63
C CYS A 3 -4.20 -17.16 8.18
N VAL A 4 -3.30 -18.11 7.92
CA VAL A 4 -2.81 -18.37 6.57
C VAL A 4 -3.69 -19.39 5.85
N THR A 5 -4.27 -19.00 4.72
CA THR A 5 -5.10 -19.88 3.91
C THR A 5 -4.25 -20.80 3.05
N LEU A 6 -4.43 -22.11 3.23
CA LEU A 6 -3.75 -23.19 2.51
C LEU A 6 -4.77 -24.00 1.71
N GLY A 7 -4.46 -24.25 0.43
CA GLY A 7 -5.34 -24.99 -0.46
C GLY A 7 -4.54 -25.61 -1.59
N ARG A 8 -4.44 -26.94 -1.60
CA ARG A 8 -3.65 -27.73 -2.56
C ARG A 8 -4.51 -28.85 -3.15
N GLY A 9 -4.20 -29.26 -4.38
CA GLY A 9 -4.97 -30.30 -5.09
C GLY A 9 -4.74 -31.73 -4.60
N ARG A 10 -3.69 -31.99 -3.82
CA ARG A 10 -3.31 -33.32 -3.29
C ARG A 10 -3.08 -33.23 -1.78
N HIS A 11 -3.50 -34.25 -1.04
CA HIS A 11 -3.34 -34.34 0.43
C HIS A 11 -1.88 -34.18 0.87
N ALA A 12 -0.95 -34.86 0.19
CA ALA A 12 0.47 -34.77 0.53
C ALA A 12 1.03 -33.35 0.35
N SER A 13 0.65 -32.66 -0.73
CA SER A 13 1.09 -31.29 -0.97
C SER A 13 0.46 -30.29 -0.01
N LEU A 14 -0.77 -30.54 0.48
CA LEU A 14 -1.40 -29.74 1.52
C LEU A 14 -0.67 -29.91 2.86
N ALA A 15 -0.39 -31.15 3.24
CA ALA A 15 0.32 -31.46 4.48
C ALA A 15 1.73 -30.87 4.51
N GLU A 16 2.43 -30.88 3.38
CA GLU A 16 3.77 -30.29 3.29
C GLU A 16 3.74 -28.76 3.39
N GLU A 17 2.84 -28.09 2.66
CA GLU A 17 2.69 -26.63 2.77
C GLU A 17 2.27 -26.21 4.19
N TRP A 18 1.48 -27.02 4.89
CA TRP A 18 1.13 -26.75 6.29
C TRP A 18 2.35 -26.82 7.21
N LYS A 19 3.24 -27.80 7.03
CA LYS A 19 4.51 -27.86 7.79
C LYS A 19 5.41 -26.66 7.46
N GLU A 20 5.53 -26.29 6.19
CA GLU A 20 6.30 -25.12 5.76
C GLU A 20 5.75 -23.83 6.38
N ALA A 21 4.43 -23.66 6.39
CA ALA A 21 3.78 -22.52 7.05
C ALA A 21 4.10 -22.48 8.55
N ALA A 22 4.01 -23.62 9.25
CA ALA A 22 4.36 -23.72 10.66
C ALA A 22 5.85 -23.38 10.91
N ALA A 23 6.76 -23.89 10.08
CA ALA A 23 8.18 -23.58 10.15
C ALA A 23 8.48 -22.09 9.87
N ALA A 24 7.64 -21.42 9.10
CA ALA A 24 7.70 -19.98 8.86
C ALA A 24 7.10 -19.13 10.02
N GLY A 25 6.67 -19.77 11.12
CA GLY A 25 6.13 -19.09 12.30
C GLY A 25 4.65 -18.72 12.18
N VAL A 26 3.89 -19.36 11.30
CA VAL A 26 2.44 -19.21 11.23
C VAL A 26 1.78 -19.88 12.45
N GLU A 27 0.89 -19.16 13.13
CA GLU A 27 0.23 -19.63 14.36
C GLU A 27 -1.17 -20.23 14.12
N LEU A 28 -1.79 -19.93 12.98
CA LEU A 28 -3.12 -20.38 12.61
C LEU A 28 -3.20 -20.56 11.10
N VAL A 29 -3.75 -21.68 10.63
CA VAL A 29 -3.99 -21.91 9.20
C VAL A 29 -5.48 -22.08 8.91
N GLU A 30 -5.92 -21.73 7.72
CA GLU A 30 -7.19 -22.18 7.16
C GLU A 30 -6.91 -23.28 6.13
N LEU A 31 -7.47 -24.47 6.34
CA LEU A 31 -7.38 -25.55 5.36
C LEU A 31 -8.60 -25.50 4.44
N ARG A 32 -8.38 -25.10 3.19
CA ARG A 32 -9.37 -25.09 2.11
C ARG A 32 -9.44 -26.46 1.45
N LEU A 33 -10.17 -27.38 2.05
CA LEU A 33 -10.29 -28.75 1.54
C LEU A 33 -11.16 -28.84 0.29
N ASP A 34 -11.93 -27.81 -0.03
CA ASP A 34 -12.59 -27.67 -1.33
C ASP A 34 -11.60 -27.64 -2.50
N CYS A 35 -10.32 -27.33 -2.25
CA CYS A 35 -9.27 -27.35 -3.27
C CYS A 35 -8.73 -28.74 -3.63
N LEU A 36 -9.03 -29.78 -2.84
CA LEU A 36 -8.55 -31.14 -3.12
C LEU A 36 -9.23 -31.71 -4.37
N ARG A 37 -8.44 -32.36 -5.23
CA ARG A 37 -8.97 -33.01 -6.46
C ARG A 37 -9.66 -34.33 -6.17
N ARG A 38 -9.32 -34.96 -5.06
CA ARG A 38 -9.89 -36.23 -4.58
C ARG A 38 -10.58 -35.99 -3.25
N GLU A 39 -11.41 -36.94 -2.86
CA GLU A 39 -12.13 -36.88 -1.59
C GLU A 39 -11.18 -36.66 -0.39
N PRO A 40 -11.51 -35.72 0.51
CA PRO A 40 -10.70 -35.47 1.70
C PRO A 40 -10.62 -36.71 2.60
N ASP A 41 -9.40 -37.14 2.93
CA ASP A 41 -9.15 -38.17 3.92
C ASP A 41 -8.82 -37.44 5.23
N LEU A 42 -9.86 -37.18 6.04
CA LEU A 42 -9.73 -36.32 7.20
C LEU A 42 -8.85 -36.92 8.27
N LYS A 43 -8.92 -38.24 8.49
CA LYS A 43 -8.05 -38.93 9.45
C LYS A 43 -6.58 -38.75 9.07
N ARG A 44 -6.25 -38.89 7.79
CA ARG A 44 -4.88 -38.69 7.30
C ARG A 44 -4.43 -37.24 7.41
N ILE A 45 -5.26 -36.28 6.97
CA ILE A 45 -4.91 -34.85 6.97
C ILE A 45 -4.73 -34.34 8.41
N LEU A 46 -5.61 -34.77 9.32
CA LEU A 46 -5.67 -34.28 10.69
C LEU A 46 -4.83 -35.08 11.69
N ALA A 47 -4.14 -36.15 11.26
CA ALA A 47 -3.28 -36.98 12.10
C ALA A 47 -2.08 -36.21 12.66
N ASN A 48 -1.55 -35.26 11.90
CA ASN A 48 -0.48 -34.37 12.33
C ASN A 48 -0.91 -32.92 12.09
N ARG A 49 -1.01 -32.14 13.17
CA ARG A 49 -1.48 -30.75 13.14
C ARG A 49 -0.37 -29.83 13.63
N PRO A 50 0.51 -29.35 12.74
CA PRO A 50 1.62 -28.47 13.13
C PRO A 50 1.18 -27.18 13.84
N THR A 51 -0.04 -26.72 13.56
CA THR A 51 -0.64 -25.52 14.16
C THR A 51 -2.14 -25.77 14.42
N PRO A 52 -2.79 -24.91 15.23
CA PRO A 52 -4.25 -24.76 15.18
C PRO A 52 -4.76 -24.49 13.77
N LEU A 53 -5.99 -24.92 13.47
CA LEU A 53 -6.58 -24.77 12.13
C LEU A 53 -8.05 -24.31 12.12
N VAL A 54 -8.39 -23.61 11.04
CA VAL A 54 -9.75 -23.37 10.56
C VAL A 54 -10.05 -24.38 9.46
N PHE A 55 -11.02 -25.25 9.70
CA PHE A 55 -11.46 -26.25 8.73
C PHE A 55 -12.52 -25.63 7.82
N THR A 56 -12.24 -25.56 6.52
CA THR A 56 -13.14 -24.92 5.54
C THR A 56 -13.37 -25.81 4.32
N ILE A 57 -14.64 -26.01 3.95
CA ILE A 57 -15.04 -26.53 2.63
C ILE A 57 -16.00 -25.53 1.99
N ARG A 58 -15.45 -24.60 1.20
CA ARG A 58 -16.20 -23.46 0.66
C ARG A 58 -16.94 -23.82 -0.62
N ARG A 59 -18.20 -23.41 -0.75
CA ARG A 59 -19.02 -23.55 -1.97
C ARG A 59 -18.61 -22.55 -3.03
N GLY A 60 -18.90 -22.85 -4.30
CA GLY A 60 -18.64 -21.95 -5.43
C GLY A 60 -19.25 -20.55 -5.28
N VAL A 61 -20.51 -20.50 -4.81
CA VAL A 61 -21.24 -19.23 -4.60
C VAL A 61 -20.62 -18.34 -3.51
N ASP A 62 -19.87 -18.93 -2.57
CA ASP A 62 -19.20 -18.24 -1.47
C ASP A 62 -17.69 -18.04 -1.72
N GLY A 63 -17.20 -18.26 -2.94
CA GLY A 63 -15.79 -18.05 -3.32
C GLY A 63 -14.92 -19.31 -3.18
N GLY A 64 -15.56 -20.47 -3.12
CA GLY A 64 -14.92 -21.77 -3.08
C GLY A 64 -14.87 -22.50 -4.41
N ILE A 65 -14.38 -23.74 -4.36
CA ILE A 65 -14.35 -24.63 -5.54
C ILE A 65 -14.87 -26.03 -5.22
N TRP A 66 -15.69 -26.19 -4.18
CA TRP A 66 -16.33 -27.46 -3.85
C TRP A 66 -17.19 -27.97 -5.01
N ARG A 67 -17.04 -29.26 -5.34
CA ARG A 67 -17.69 -29.92 -6.49
C ARG A 67 -18.63 -31.06 -6.11
N GLY A 68 -18.69 -31.44 -4.84
CA GLY A 68 -19.54 -32.52 -4.36
C GLY A 68 -20.96 -32.05 -4.00
N SER A 69 -21.79 -32.97 -3.50
CA SER A 69 -23.11 -32.62 -2.97
C SER A 69 -23.03 -31.85 -1.65
N GLU A 70 -24.08 -31.09 -1.35
CA GLU A 70 -24.20 -30.35 -0.09
C GLU A 70 -24.28 -31.29 1.12
N ASP A 71 -24.98 -32.42 1.00
CA ASP A 71 -25.06 -33.43 2.07
C ASP A 71 -23.68 -34.00 2.42
N ARG A 72 -22.87 -34.31 1.40
CA ARG A 72 -21.51 -34.80 1.62
C ARG A 72 -20.63 -33.72 2.25
N ARG A 73 -20.78 -32.47 1.81
CA ARG A 73 -20.06 -31.33 2.41
C ARG A 73 -20.36 -31.19 3.89
N GLN A 74 -21.64 -31.20 4.27
CA GLN A 74 -22.05 -31.12 5.68
C GLN A 74 -21.62 -32.36 6.47
N GLN A 75 -21.59 -33.55 5.86
CA GLN A 75 -21.04 -34.74 6.50
C GLN A 75 -19.56 -34.57 6.83
N LEU A 76 -18.76 -34.05 5.90
CA LEU A 76 -17.33 -33.78 6.13
C LEU A 76 -17.11 -32.72 7.23
N LEU A 77 -17.95 -31.68 7.28
CA LEU A 77 -17.92 -30.68 8.36
C LEU A 77 -18.21 -31.32 9.72
N ARG A 78 -19.25 -32.18 9.82
CA ARG A 78 -19.56 -32.93 11.05
C ARG A 78 -18.45 -33.90 11.45
N GLU A 79 -17.84 -34.58 10.47
CA GLU A 79 -16.71 -35.49 10.70
C GLU A 79 -15.49 -34.73 11.23
N ALA A 80 -15.16 -33.56 10.66
CA ALA A 80 -14.09 -32.70 11.16
C ALA A 80 -14.33 -32.24 12.59
N ILE A 81 -15.56 -31.84 12.92
CA ILE A 81 -15.96 -31.47 14.29
C ILE A 81 -15.77 -32.65 15.24
N ALA A 82 -16.20 -33.86 14.85
CA ALA A 82 -16.03 -35.08 15.66
C ALA A 82 -14.55 -35.46 15.87
N LEU A 83 -13.69 -35.15 14.88
CA LEU A 83 -12.24 -35.29 14.97
C LEU A 83 -11.59 -34.14 15.77
N GLY A 84 -12.36 -33.17 16.28
CA GLY A 84 -11.90 -32.12 17.19
C GLY A 84 -10.96 -31.10 16.55
N VAL A 85 -11.28 -30.60 15.35
CA VAL A 85 -10.58 -29.43 14.77
C VAL A 85 -10.74 -28.18 15.66
N ASP A 86 -9.81 -27.24 15.62
CA ASP A 86 -9.84 -26.06 16.50
C ASP A 86 -10.99 -25.11 16.16
N TYR A 87 -11.14 -24.82 14.87
CA TYR A 87 -12.25 -24.05 14.30
C TYR A 87 -12.87 -24.79 13.11
N VAL A 88 -14.19 -24.66 12.95
CA VAL A 88 -14.91 -25.03 11.74
C VAL A 88 -15.58 -23.79 11.16
N ASP A 89 -15.41 -23.54 9.86
CA ASP A 89 -16.06 -22.43 9.15
C ASP A 89 -17.36 -22.92 8.50
N LEU A 90 -18.47 -22.32 8.92
CA LEU A 90 -19.84 -22.66 8.53
C LEU A 90 -20.47 -21.43 7.89
N GLU A 91 -20.99 -21.57 6.66
CA GLU A 91 -21.79 -20.50 6.08
C GLU A 91 -23.10 -20.30 6.85
N MET A 92 -23.57 -19.07 6.96
CA MET A 92 -24.70 -18.70 7.82
C MET A 92 -25.98 -19.54 7.57
N ASP A 93 -26.23 -19.94 6.32
CA ASP A 93 -27.42 -20.72 5.95
C ASP A 93 -27.34 -22.21 6.37
N ILE A 94 -26.13 -22.71 6.67
CA ILE A 94 -25.90 -24.06 7.17
C ILE A 94 -25.59 -24.12 8.66
N ALA A 95 -25.13 -23.02 9.26
CA ALA A 95 -24.73 -22.98 10.66
C ALA A 95 -25.82 -23.54 11.62
N PRO A 96 -27.11 -23.14 11.50
CA PRO A 96 -28.16 -23.71 12.36
C PRO A 96 -28.38 -25.24 12.19
N LYS A 97 -27.97 -25.83 11.07
CA LYS A 97 -28.18 -27.25 10.74
C LYS A 97 -27.06 -28.17 11.26
N ILE A 98 -25.94 -27.59 11.67
CA ILE A 98 -24.81 -28.34 12.23
C ILE A 98 -24.79 -28.12 13.74
N ARG A 99 -24.94 -29.22 14.49
CA ARG A 99 -24.95 -29.17 15.95
C ARG A 99 -23.54 -28.96 16.48
N ARG A 100 -23.41 -28.18 17.55
CA ARG A 100 -22.19 -28.05 18.31
C ARG A 100 -21.80 -29.40 18.93
N PHE A 101 -20.52 -29.73 18.89
CA PHE A 101 -19.99 -30.94 19.50
C PHE A 101 -18.52 -30.71 19.89
N GLY A 102 -18.13 -31.22 21.07
CA GLY A 102 -16.77 -31.10 21.58
C GLY A 102 -16.36 -29.64 21.86
N LYS A 103 -15.07 -29.36 21.69
CA LYS A 103 -14.45 -28.05 21.95
C LYS A 103 -14.22 -27.22 20.68
N THR A 104 -14.66 -27.72 19.52
CA THR A 104 -14.50 -27.06 18.22
C THR A 104 -15.23 -25.72 18.23
N LYS A 105 -14.50 -24.64 17.96
CA LYS A 105 -15.08 -23.30 17.83
C LYS A 105 -15.74 -23.13 16.46
N ARG A 106 -16.80 -22.33 16.42
CA ARG A 106 -17.61 -22.11 15.21
C ARG A 106 -17.32 -20.73 14.65
N ILE A 107 -16.84 -20.68 13.40
CA ILE A 107 -16.86 -19.47 12.61
C ILE A 107 -18.15 -19.47 11.81
N VAL A 108 -19.05 -18.51 12.05
CA VAL A 108 -20.23 -18.30 11.20
C VAL A 108 -19.87 -17.24 10.17
N SER A 109 -19.93 -17.62 8.89
CA SER A 109 -19.43 -16.79 7.81
C SER A 109 -20.49 -16.38 6.80
N TYR A 110 -20.37 -15.14 6.33
CA TYR A 110 -21.12 -14.59 5.21
C TYR A 110 -20.15 -14.04 4.16
N HIS A 111 -20.41 -14.41 2.91
CA HIS A 111 -19.61 -13.98 1.77
C HIS A 111 -20.51 -13.33 0.73
N ASN A 112 -20.09 -12.17 0.21
CA ASN A 112 -20.73 -11.56 -0.95
C ASN A 112 -19.65 -11.09 -1.93
N LEU A 113 -19.43 -11.88 -2.98
CA LEU A 113 -18.37 -11.63 -3.95
C LEU A 113 -18.67 -10.47 -4.91
N LYS A 114 -19.92 -9.97 -4.91
CA LYS A 114 -20.40 -8.97 -5.88
C LYS A 114 -20.46 -7.57 -5.31
N LYS A 115 -20.95 -7.43 -4.08
CA LYS A 115 -21.16 -6.12 -3.43
C LYS A 115 -21.09 -6.19 -1.92
N THR A 116 -21.21 -5.03 -1.27
CA THR A 116 -21.47 -4.92 0.16
C THR A 116 -22.94 -4.59 0.38
N PRO A 117 -23.78 -5.51 0.92
CA PRO A 117 -25.21 -5.31 1.12
C PRO A 117 -25.57 -4.05 1.90
N ALA A 118 -26.77 -3.50 1.71
CA ALA A 118 -27.22 -2.35 2.49
C ALA A 118 -27.49 -2.78 3.94
N GLU A 119 -28.12 -3.94 4.07
CA GLU A 119 -28.48 -4.67 5.29
C GLU A 119 -27.30 -5.40 5.96
N LEU A 120 -26.08 -4.88 5.81
CA LEU A 120 -24.85 -5.53 6.27
C LEU A 120 -24.83 -5.75 7.79
N ILE A 121 -25.39 -4.80 8.54
CA ILE A 121 -25.42 -4.86 10.00
C ILE A 121 -26.38 -5.96 10.45
N GLU A 122 -27.59 -6.03 9.88
CA GLU A 122 -28.55 -7.08 10.21
C GLU A 122 -28.00 -8.47 9.86
N ILE A 123 -27.27 -8.60 8.74
CA ILE A 123 -26.60 -9.86 8.37
C ILE A 123 -25.56 -10.27 9.42
N ALA A 124 -24.77 -9.32 9.93
CA ALA A 124 -23.77 -9.60 10.95
C ALA A 124 -24.43 -10.01 12.29
N GLU A 125 -25.49 -9.32 12.70
CA GLU A 125 -26.28 -9.65 13.90
C GLU A 125 -26.92 -11.04 13.78
N GLN A 126 -27.46 -11.39 12.62
CA GLN A 126 -27.94 -12.75 12.36
C GLN A 126 -26.84 -13.80 12.50
N CYS A 127 -25.61 -13.51 12.07
CA CYS A 127 -24.49 -14.44 12.25
C CYS A 127 -24.13 -14.60 13.73
N ASP A 128 -24.16 -13.51 14.51
CA ASP A 128 -23.90 -13.53 15.96
C ASP A 128 -24.89 -14.45 16.70
N GLU A 129 -26.17 -14.44 16.30
CA GLU A 129 -27.23 -15.27 16.90
C GLU A 129 -27.13 -16.78 16.58
N MET A 130 -26.29 -17.18 15.61
CA MET A 130 -26.18 -18.56 15.12
C MET A 130 -25.16 -19.42 15.89
N ASP A 131 -25.07 -19.24 17.21
CA ASP A 131 -24.10 -19.98 18.06
C ASP A 131 -22.65 -19.81 17.58
N ALA A 132 -22.28 -18.58 17.20
CA ALA A 132 -20.95 -18.24 16.70
C ALA A 132 -19.95 -18.02 17.84
N ASP A 133 -18.74 -18.59 17.73
CA ASP A 133 -17.58 -18.19 18.54
C ASP A 133 -16.83 -17.03 17.89
N VAL A 134 -16.90 -16.94 16.55
CA VAL A 134 -16.36 -15.87 15.72
C VAL A 134 -17.32 -15.65 14.55
N VAL A 135 -17.58 -14.39 14.21
CA VAL A 135 -18.28 -14.05 12.97
C VAL A 135 -17.27 -13.64 11.90
N LYS A 136 -17.54 -13.99 10.64
CA LYS A 136 -16.68 -13.64 9.50
C LYS A 136 -17.52 -13.04 8.39
N ILE A 137 -17.33 -11.75 8.13
CA ILE A 137 -18.02 -11.03 7.07
C ILE A 137 -17.01 -10.65 5.99
N ALA A 138 -17.22 -11.17 4.78
CA ALA A 138 -16.36 -10.92 3.63
C ALA A 138 -17.17 -10.45 2.41
N THR A 139 -17.15 -9.16 2.11
CA THR A 139 -17.94 -8.57 1.01
C THR A 139 -17.08 -7.79 0.03
N LYS A 140 -17.52 -7.66 -1.22
CA LYS A 140 -16.82 -6.86 -2.24
C LYS A 140 -17.10 -5.38 -1.99
N ALA A 141 -16.05 -4.59 -1.81
CA ALA A 141 -16.18 -3.14 -1.75
C ALA A 141 -16.20 -2.55 -3.17
N GLU A 142 -17.20 -1.71 -3.45
CA GLU A 142 -17.33 -0.93 -4.68
C GLU A 142 -17.04 0.56 -4.41
N SER A 143 -17.02 0.96 -3.13
CA SER A 143 -16.68 2.31 -2.66
C SER A 143 -15.89 2.28 -1.35
N LEU A 144 -15.33 3.43 -0.96
CA LEU A 144 -14.71 3.62 0.35
C LEU A 144 -15.73 3.44 1.48
N ALA A 145 -16.93 4.00 1.32
CA ALA A 145 -18.04 3.84 2.25
C ALA A 145 -18.37 2.36 2.52
N ASP A 146 -18.36 1.49 1.50
CA ASP A 146 -18.55 0.04 1.69
C ASP A 146 -17.47 -0.55 2.61
N ALA A 147 -16.21 -0.24 2.34
CA ALA A 147 -15.10 -0.76 3.13
C ALA A 147 -15.15 -0.27 4.58
N LEU A 148 -15.53 0.99 4.80
CA LEU A 148 -15.75 1.56 6.13
C LEU A 148 -16.91 0.87 6.86
N ARG A 149 -18.03 0.62 6.18
CA ARG A 149 -19.18 -0.12 6.76
C ARG A 149 -18.75 -1.51 7.22
N VAL A 150 -18.00 -2.24 6.40
CA VAL A 150 -17.46 -3.56 6.77
C VAL A 150 -16.54 -3.47 7.98
N LEU A 151 -15.58 -2.55 7.99
CA LEU A 151 -14.66 -2.39 9.11
C LEU A 151 -15.38 -2.01 10.42
N SER A 152 -16.45 -1.21 10.31
CA SER A 152 -17.25 -0.76 11.47
C SER A 152 -18.00 -1.89 12.18
N LEU A 153 -18.17 -3.05 11.54
CA LEU A 153 -18.76 -4.22 12.21
C LEU A 153 -17.90 -4.64 13.41
N GLY A 154 -16.57 -4.56 13.31
CA GLY A 154 -15.66 -4.95 14.40
C GLY A 154 -15.80 -4.11 15.67
N THR A 155 -16.22 -2.85 15.55
CA THR A 155 -16.46 -1.99 16.73
C THR A 155 -17.81 -2.25 17.40
N ARG A 156 -18.80 -2.74 16.63
CA ARG A 156 -20.17 -2.98 17.08
C ARG A 156 -20.40 -4.41 17.56
N ALA A 157 -19.56 -5.35 17.13
CA ALA A 157 -19.82 -6.76 17.32
C ALA A 157 -19.77 -7.18 18.80
N VAL A 158 -20.73 -8.02 19.18
CA VAL A 158 -20.76 -8.70 20.48
C VAL A 158 -19.85 -9.93 20.42
N VAL A 159 -19.91 -10.66 19.31
CA VAL A 159 -19.01 -11.78 19.00
C VAL A 159 -17.77 -11.28 18.26
N PRO A 160 -16.54 -11.76 18.56
CA PRO A 160 -15.35 -11.37 17.82
C PRO A 160 -15.54 -11.52 16.31
N THR A 161 -15.40 -10.44 15.56
CA THR A 161 -15.75 -10.41 14.13
C THR A 161 -14.55 -10.13 13.24
N VAL A 162 -14.34 -11.01 12.26
CA VAL A 162 -13.39 -10.81 11.16
C VAL A 162 -14.07 -10.01 10.06
N THR A 163 -13.59 -8.79 9.82
CA THR A 163 -14.15 -7.84 8.86
C THR A 163 -13.28 -7.74 7.60
N ILE A 164 -13.77 -8.18 6.46
CA ILE A 164 -13.02 -8.17 5.20
C ILE A 164 -13.81 -7.47 4.09
N ALA A 165 -13.34 -6.31 3.69
CA ALA A 165 -13.71 -5.72 2.41
C ALA A 165 -12.74 -6.25 1.33
N MET A 166 -13.27 -6.93 0.31
CA MET A 166 -12.49 -7.52 -0.77
C MET A 166 -12.17 -6.50 -1.86
N GLY A 167 -11.00 -6.66 -2.49
CA GLY A 167 -10.48 -5.77 -3.53
C GLY A 167 -9.58 -4.67 -2.98
N GLU A 168 -9.03 -3.86 -3.88
CA GLU A 168 -8.05 -2.81 -3.55
C GLU A 168 -8.63 -1.76 -2.59
N LEU A 169 -9.86 -1.28 -2.84
CA LEU A 169 -10.60 -0.37 -1.95
C LEU A 169 -10.70 -0.88 -0.50
N GLY A 170 -10.80 -2.20 -0.33
CA GLY A 170 -11.00 -2.83 0.97
C GLY A 170 -9.72 -3.28 1.67
N PHE A 171 -8.54 -3.12 1.05
CA PHE A 171 -7.29 -3.68 1.56
C PHE A 171 -7.02 -3.28 3.02
N PHE A 172 -7.23 -2.00 3.37
CA PHE A 172 -6.97 -1.48 4.70
C PHE A 172 -7.77 -2.19 5.79
N THR A 173 -8.96 -2.74 5.48
CA THR A 173 -9.77 -3.50 6.45
C THR A 173 -9.08 -4.78 6.92
N ARG A 174 -8.25 -5.39 6.06
CA ARG A 174 -7.47 -6.59 6.39
C ARG A 174 -6.32 -6.31 7.35
N VAL A 175 -5.90 -5.05 7.47
CA VAL A 175 -4.86 -4.60 8.39
C VAL A 175 -5.49 -4.01 9.64
N LEU A 176 -6.37 -3.03 9.48
CA LEU A 176 -6.98 -2.30 10.60
C LEU A 176 -7.99 -3.13 11.38
N GLY A 177 -8.45 -4.29 10.88
CA GLY A 177 -9.28 -5.21 11.66
C GLY A 177 -8.69 -5.52 13.04
N ALA A 178 -7.36 -5.61 13.17
CA ALA A 178 -6.71 -5.81 14.48
C ALA A 178 -7.00 -4.68 15.49
N LYS A 179 -6.97 -3.43 15.03
CA LYS A 179 -7.35 -2.26 15.84
C LYS A 179 -8.81 -2.31 16.26
N TYR A 180 -9.66 -2.86 15.41
CA TYR A 180 -11.11 -2.96 15.61
C TYR A 180 -11.56 -4.36 16.04
N LYS A 181 -10.78 -4.99 16.94
CA LYS A 181 -11.12 -6.23 17.67
C LYS A 181 -11.29 -7.50 16.83
N ALA A 182 -10.89 -7.52 15.56
CA ALA A 182 -10.88 -8.76 14.79
C ALA A 182 -9.92 -9.77 15.45
N PRO A 183 -10.33 -11.02 15.69
CA PRO A 183 -9.49 -12.01 16.37
C PRO A 183 -8.27 -12.42 15.52
N PHE A 184 -8.44 -12.38 14.19
CA PHE A 184 -7.39 -12.59 13.21
C PHE A 184 -7.79 -12.00 11.85
N THR A 185 -6.81 -11.91 10.96
CA THR A 185 -7.01 -11.61 9.53
C THR A 185 -6.57 -12.79 8.67
N TYR A 186 -6.97 -12.81 7.40
CA TYR A 186 -6.60 -13.85 6.45
C TYR A 186 -5.48 -13.41 5.51
N ALA A 187 -4.54 -14.32 5.28
CA ALA A 187 -3.39 -14.10 4.43
C ALA A 187 -3.12 -15.31 3.52
N GLY A 188 -2.55 -15.07 2.35
CA GLY A 188 -1.91 -16.13 1.56
C GLY A 188 -0.47 -16.37 2.00
N ILE A 189 0.12 -17.50 1.63
CA ILE A 189 1.57 -17.73 1.78
C ILE A 189 2.32 -17.63 0.45
N ASN A 190 1.69 -18.04 -0.65
CA ASN A 190 2.24 -17.94 -1.99
C ASN A 190 1.55 -16.78 -2.75
N PRO A 191 2.27 -15.76 -3.23
CA PRO A 191 1.68 -14.61 -3.93
C PRO A 191 1.02 -14.98 -5.26
N GLU A 192 1.41 -16.08 -5.90
CA GLU A 192 0.78 -16.59 -7.13
C GLU A 192 -0.55 -17.31 -6.87
N ARG A 193 -0.88 -17.57 -5.59
CA ARG A 193 -2.10 -18.24 -5.18
C ARG A 193 -2.91 -17.38 -4.24
N THR A 194 -3.85 -16.64 -4.80
CA THR A 194 -4.78 -15.80 -4.05
C THR A 194 -6.13 -16.52 -3.87
N PHE A 195 -6.65 -16.49 -2.65
CA PHE A 195 -7.97 -17.09 -2.33
C PHE A 195 -9.10 -16.07 -2.27
N ALA A 196 -8.77 -14.78 -2.24
CA ALA A 196 -9.72 -13.68 -2.32
C ALA A 196 -9.05 -12.42 -2.90
N PRO A 197 -9.80 -11.55 -3.61
CA PRO A 197 -9.27 -10.28 -4.10
C PRO A 197 -8.72 -9.40 -2.95
N GLY A 198 -7.53 -8.83 -3.17
CA GLY A 198 -6.84 -7.96 -2.22
C GLY A 198 -6.30 -8.67 -0.97
N MET A 199 -6.20 -10.01 -0.97
CA MET A 199 -5.60 -10.76 0.14
C MET A 199 -4.08 -10.55 0.18
N PRO A 200 -3.52 -10.02 1.29
CA PRO A 200 -2.07 -9.88 1.45
C PRO A 200 -1.41 -11.23 1.70
N THR A 201 -0.09 -11.30 1.53
CA THR A 201 0.68 -12.45 2.01
C THR A 201 0.96 -12.35 3.51
N PHE A 202 1.25 -13.48 4.14
CA PHE A 202 1.70 -13.57 5.53
C PHE A 202 2.89 -12.63 5.77
N GLN A 203 3.85 -12.64 4.84
CA GLN A 203 5.05 -11.82 4.97
C GLN A 203 4.76 -10.32 4.89
N VAL A 204 3.81 -9.90 4.04
CA VAL A 204 3.39 -8.49 3.97
C VAL A 204 2.76 -8.05 5.30
N LEU A 205 1.82 -8.82 5.85
CA LEU A 205 1.20 -8.48 7.13
C LEU A 205 2.20 -8.48 8.29
N LYS A 206 3.13 -9.44 8.31
CA LYS A 206 4.13 -9.56 9.37
C LYS A 206 5.24 -8.50 9.28
N ASN A 207 5.81 -8.27 8.10
CA ASN A 207 6.97 -7.38 7.95
C ASN A 207 6.61 -5.93 7.68
N ASP A 208 5.60 -5.69 6.84
CA ASP A 208 5.28 -4.34 6.38
C ASP A 208 4.27 -3.67 7.29
N TYR A 209 3.33 -4.43 7.87
CA TYR A 209 2.32 -3.88 8.77
C TYR A 209 2.55 -4.24 10.23
N ALA A 210 3.41 -5.22 10.52
CA ALA A 210 3.60 -5.77 11.87
C ALA A 210 2.25 -5.98 12.57
N TYR A 211 1.36 -6.70 11.86
CA TYR A 211 -0.05 -6.85 12.21
C TYR A 211 -0.27 -7.31 13.66
N ASP A 212 0.64 -8.14 14.18
CA ASP A 212 0.67 -8.64 15.55
C ASP A 212 0.88 -7.57 16.63
N MET A 213 1.35 -6.38 16.26
CA MET A 213 1.54 -5.25 17.18
C MET A 213 0.37 -4.25 17.15
N ILE A 214 -0.56 -4.37 16.18
CA ILE A 214 -1.69 -3.45 16.03
C ILE A 214 -2.74 -3.76 17.11
N ASN A 215 -3.14 -2.71 17.85
CA ASN A 215 -4.13 -2.78 18.93
C ASN A 215 -5.08 -1.57 18.88
N ALA A 216 -5.98 -1.47 19.87
CA ALA A 216 -7.00 -0.44 19.92
C ALA A 216 -6.42 0.98 20.03
N GLU A 217 -5.24 1.12 20.64
CA GLU A 217 -4.52 2.37 20.86
C GLU A 217 -3.64 2.77 19.67
N THR A 218 -3.41 1.88 18.69
CA THR A 218 -2.56 2.15 17.52
C THR A 218 -3.06 3.36 16.75
N GLU A 219 -2.22 4.38 16.58
CA GLU A 219 -2.55 5.53 15.74
C GLU A 219 -2.44 5.18 14.26
N VAL A 220 -3.41 5.65 13.47
CA VAL A 220 -3.49 5.34 12.04
C VAL A 220 -3.02 6.53 11.22
N TYR A 221 -2.14 6.24 10.27
CA TYR A 221 -1.72 7.12 9.19
C TYR A 221 -2.12 6.48 7.86
N ALA A 222 -2.16 7.25 6.79
CA ALA A 222 -2.47 6.69 5.48
C ALA A 222 -1.65 7.29 4.35
N VAL A 223 -1.54 6.53 3.26
CA VAL A 223 -1.17 7.09 1.95
C VAL A 223 -2.39 7.03 1.03
N ILE A 224 -2.75 8.15 0.43
CA ILE A 224 -3.89 8.28 -0.50
C ILE A 224 -3.43 8.57 -1.92
N GLY A 225 -4.07 7.94 -2.90
CA GLY A 225 -3.74 8.07 -4.31
C GLY A 225 -4.63 7.21 -5.22
N ASP A 226 -4.43 7.37 -6.52
CA ASP A 226 -5.04 6.55 -7.57
C ASP A 226 -4.11 6.52 -8.80
N PRO A 227 -3.46 5.38 -9.11
CA PRO A 227 -3.47 4.10 -8.38
C PRO A 227 -2.70 4.15 -7.04
N ILE A 228 -2.96 3.21 -6.13
CA ILE A 228 -2.29 3.15 -4.81
C ILE A 228 -1.52 1.85 -4.53
N GLU A 229 -1.86 0.74 -5.20
CA GLU A 229 -1.29 -0.59 -4.95
C GLU A 229 0.25 -0.63 -4.87
N GLN A 230 0.92 0.14 -5.73
CA GLN A 230 2.39 0.13 -5.84
C GLN A 230 3.09 1.04 -4.83
N SER A 231 2.36 1.71 -3.93
CA SER A 231 2.95 2.63 -2.97
C SER A 231 3.82 1.88 -1.96
N LEU A 232 5.09 2.27 -1.88
CA LEU A 232 6.03 1.74 -0.90
C LEU A 232 6.06 2.54 0.41
N SER A 233 5.23 3.59 0.53
CA SER A 233 5.11 4.40 1.76
C SER A 233 4.74 3.56 2.99
N PRO A 234 3.80 2.59 2.94
CA PRO A 234 3.51 1.73 4.10
C PRO A 234 4.75 0.97 4.56
N ALA A 235 5.52 0.37 3.64
CA ALA A 235 6.68 -0.44 3.98
C ALA A 235 7.77 0.37 4.71
N ILE A 236 8.06 1.59 4.26
CA ILE A 236 9.13 2.41 4.85
C ILE A 236 8.68 3.09 6.16
N HIS A 237 7.45 3.61 6.22
CA HIS A 237 6.95 4.28 7.43
C HIS A 237 6.74 3.30 8.58
N ASN A 238 6.14 2.14 8.30
CA ASN A 238 5.92 1.13 9.34
C ASN A 238 7.24 0.50 9.81
N ALA A 239 8.24 0.36 8.94
CA ALA A 239 9.57 -0.06 9.36
C ALA A 239 10.20 0.96 10.33
N ALA A 240 10.04 2.26 10.06
CA ALA A 240 10.52 3.32 10.92
C ALA A 240 9.75 3.40 12.25
N PHE A 241 8.42 3.32 12.23
CA PHE A 241 7.58 3.29 13.44
C PHE A 241 7.98 2.13 14.35
N ARG A 242 8.10 0.92 13.79
CA ARG A 242 8.52 -0.27 14.53
C ARG A 242 9.93 -0.14 15.09
N HIS A 243 10.88 0.40 14.33
CA HIS A 243 12.25 0.59 14.79
C HIS A 243 12.32 1.51 16.02
N LEU A 244 11.47 2.53 16.08
CA LEU A 244 11.40 3.45 17.22
C LEU A 244 10.38 3.03 18.30
N GLY A 245 9.77 1.85 18.19
CA GLY A 245 8.78 1.37 19.15
C GLY A 245 7.49 2.19 19.21
N LEU A 246 7.14 2.90 18.14
CA LEU A 246 5.94 3.75 18.06
C LEU A 246 4.71 2.91 17.72
N ASN A 247 3.64 3.04 18.51
CA ASN A 247 2.36 2.37 18.28
C ASN A 247 1.57 3.06 17.15
N LYS A 248 2.09 3.01 15.92
CA LYS A 248 1.58 3.69 14.73
C LYS A 248 1.57 2.71 13.55
N VAL A 249 0.58 2.86 12.66
CA VAL A 249 0.52 2.10 11.40
C VAL A 249 0.11 3.03 10.25
N LEU A 250 0.79 2.92 9.11
CA LEU A 250 0.44 3.57 7.86
C LEU A 250 -0.15 2.54 6.88
N VAL A 251 -1.35 2.82 6.37
CA VAL A 251 -2.07 1.96 5.42
C VAL A 251 -2.33 2.65 4.07
N PRO A 252 -2.41 1.91 2.95
CA PRO A 252 -2.81 2.48 1.67
C PRO A 252 -4.33 2.63 1.60
N LEU A 253 -4.79 3.73 1.00
CA LEU A 253 -6.20 4.02 0.74
C LEU A 253 -6.35 4.46 -0.72
N LEU A 254 -7.07 3.68 -1.51
CA LEU A 254 -7.40 4.03 -2.90
C LEU A 254 -8.53 5.07 -2.89
N ILE A 255 -8.23 6.28 -3.35
CA ILE A 255 -9.20 7.37 -3.44
C ILE A 255 -9.31 7.78 -4.91
N PRO A 256 -10.43 7.53 -5.59
CA PRO A 256 -10.59 7.93 -6.99
C PRO A 256 -10.48 9.45 -7.20
N ALA A 257 -9.97 9.86 -8.36
CA ALA A 257 -9.89 11.27 -8.75
C ALA A 257 -11.25 11.98 -8.64
N GLY A 258 -11.27 13.21 -8.09
CA GLY A 258 -12.50 14.00 -7.93
C GLY A 258 -13.40 13.61 -6.76
N THR A 259 -12.96 12.67 -5.91
CA THR A 259 -13.69 12.25 -4.70
C THR A 259 -12.97 12.58 -3.40
N LEU A 260 -11.88 13.35 -3.45
CA LEU A 260 -10.98 13.57 -2.32
C LEU A 260 -11.70 14.19 -1.11
N GLU A 261 -12.45 15.27 -1.32
CA GLU A 261 -13.14 15.97 -0.24
C GLU A 261 -14.17 15.08 0.48
N ALA A 262 -15.01 14.40 -0.30
CA ALA A 262 -15.99 13.44 0.24
C ALA A 262 -15.30 12.30 0.99
N SER A 263 -14.22 11.75 0.42
CA SER A 263 -13.46 10.66 1.04
C SER A 263 -12.78 11.08 2.34
N LEU A 264 -12.19 12.29 2.41
CA LEU A 264 -11.59 12.80 3.65
C LEU A 264 -12.64 12.93 4.77
N LYS A 265 -13.86 13.35 4.43
CA LYS A 265 -14.97 13.41 5.37
C LYS A 265 -15.41 12.02 5.84
N GLU A 266 -15.53 11.06 4.94
CA GLU A 266 -15.85 9.66 5.28
C GLU A 266 -14.78 9.05 6.21
N LEU A 267 -13.51 9.37 5.98
CA LEU A 267 -12.37 8.86 6.74
C LEU A 267 -12.22 9.44 8.15
N GLU A 268 -12.97 10.48 8.51
CA GLU A 268 -12.97 11.05 9.87
C GLU A 268 -13.28 9.98 10.93
N VAL A 269 -14.11 8.98 10.59
CA VAL A 269 -14.48 7.87 11.48
C VAL A 269 -13.30 6.99 11.89
N LEU A 270 -12.20 7.00 11.11
CA LEU A 270 -10.99 6.23 11.41
C LEU A 270 -9.99 7.01 12.27
N ASN A 271 -10.23 8.29 12.55
CA ASN A 271 -9.34 9.17 13.29
C ASN A 271 -7.88 9.09 12.79
N ILE A 272 -7.70 9.25 11.47
CA ILE A 272 -6.38 9.21 10.83
C ILE A 272 -5.59 10.46 11.21
N GLN A 273 -4.38 10.29 11.72
CA GLN A 273 -3.54 11.36 12.28
C GLN A 273 -2.76 12.13 11.20
N GLY A 274 -2.57 11.55 10.02
CA GLY A 274 -1.91 12.20 8.90
C GLY A 274 -1.98 11.39 7.61
N PHE A 275 -1.83 12.10 6.49
CA PHE A 275 -1.89 11.52 5.15
C PHE A 275 -0.66 11.89 4.34
N SER A 276 0.02 10.87 3.80
CA SER A 276 0.88 11.02 2.64
C SER A 276 -0.02 11.06 1.40
N VAL A 277 0.18 12.04 0.52
CA VAL A 277 -0.73 12.28 -0.61
C VAL A 277 0.06 12.16 -1.91
N THR A 278 -0.37 11.27 -2.80
CA THR A 278 0.24 11.08 -4.12
C THR A 278 -0.73 11.47 -5.25
N ILE A 279 -0.32 11.23 -6.49
CA ILE A 279 -1.13 11.47 -7.69
C ILE A 279 -2.50 10.77 -7.53
N PRO A 280 -3.61 11.43 -7.95
CA PRO A 280 -3.70 12.77 -8.54
C PRO A 280 -3.99 13.90 -7.53
N HIS A 281 -4.00 13.60 -6.22
CA HIS A 281 -4.65 14.43 -5.21
C HIS A 281 -3.85 15.64 -4.71
N LYS A 282 -2.57 15.75 -5.08
CA LYS A 282 -1.67 16.77 -4.49
C LYS A 282 -2.13 18.22 -4.73
N GLU A 283 -2.71 18.51 -5.89
CA GLU A 283 -3.21 19.85 -6.24
C GLU A 283 -4.62 20.09 -5.68
N GLU A 284 -5.48 19.07 -5.70
CA GLU A 284 -6.84 19.13 -5.16
C GLU A 284 -6.81 19.39 -3.65
N LEU A 285 -5.92 18.70 -2.94
CA LEU A 285 -5.76 18.85 -1.49
C LEU A 285 -5.50 20.30 -1.07
N VAL A 286 -4.75 21.09 -1.86
CA VAL A 286 -4.39 22.48 -1.52
C VAL A 286 -5.64 23.35 -1.27
N LYS A 287 -6.75 23.04 -1.93
CA LYS A 287 -8.01 23.77 -1.80
C LYS A 287 -8.75 23.44 -0.50
N LEU A 288 -8.41 22.32 0.14
CA LEU A 288 -9.08 21.78 1.32
C LEU A 288 -8.31 22.06 2.63
N LEU A 289 -7.17 22.75 2.54
CA LEU A 289 -6.31 23.05 3.68
C LEU A 289 -6.74 24.31 4.42
N ASP A 290 -6.73 24.25 5.75
CA ASP A 290 -6.91 25.43 6.61
C ASP A 290 -5.62 26.25 6.72
N GLN A 291 -4.48 25.56 6.68
CA GLN A 291 -3.14 26.18 6.72
C GLN A 291 -2.20 25.48 5.75
N LYS A 292 -1.31 26.26 5.15
CA LYS A 292 -0.35 25.82 4.14
C LYS A 292 1.03 26.21 4.63
N ASP A 293 1.99 25.30 4.56
CA ASP A 293 3.38 25.72 4.72
C ASP A 293 3.83 26.56 3.52
N GLY A 294 4.95 27.26 3.69
CA GLY A 294 5.47 28.12 2.63
C GLY A 294 5.92 27.37 1.38
N ALA A 295 6.08 26.04 1.41
CA ALA A 295 6.38 25.24 0.22
C ALA A 295 5.10 24.92 -0.56
N VAL A 296 4.00 24.61 0.12
CA VAL A 296 2.67 24.41 -0.47
C VAL A 296 2.17 25.71 -1.12
N GLU A 297 2.30 26.85 -0.44
CA GLU A 297 1.89 28.15 -1.00
C GLU A 297 2.60 28.48 -2.31
N ARG A 298 3.90 28.17 -2.39
CA ARG A 298 4.70 28.45 -3.59
C ARG A 298 4.45 27.46 -4.70
N THR A 299 4.44 26.18 -4.36
CA THR A 299 4.36 25.13 -5.38
C THR A 299 2.95 24.95 -5.89
N GLY A 300 1.93 25.22 -5.08
CA GLY A 300 0.55 24.83 -5.37
C GLY A 300 0.32 23.32 -5.28
N SER A 301 1.18 22.60 -4.55
CA SER A 301 1.13 21.14 -4.41
C SER A 301 1.36 20.75 -2.95
N CYS A 302 0.54 19.82 -2.44
CA CYS A 302 0.62 19.31 -1.08
C CYS A 302 0.74 17.78 -1.12
N ASN A 303 1.82 17.21 -0.58
CA ASN A 303 2.03 15.77 -0.52
C ASN A 303 1.88 15.21 0.91
N THR A 304 1.59 16.07 1.90
CA THR A 304 1.55 15.69 3.31
C THR A 304 0.49 16.51 4.04
N LEU A 305 -0.51 15.85 4.62
CA LEU A 305 -1.54 16.47 5.45
C LEU A 305 -1.36 16.00 6.90
N VAL A 306 -1.34 16.94 7.83
CA VAL A 306 -1.36 16.68 9.27
C VAL A 306 -2.51 17.44 9.93
N PHE A 307 -3.02 16.91 11.05
CA PHE A 307 -4.03 17.58 11.84
C PHE A 307 -3.41 18.18 13.10
N GLN A 308 -3.59 19.49 13.31
CA GLN A 308 -3.14 20.15 14.53
C GLN A 308 -4.24 21.07 15.06
N LYS A 309 -4.64 20.87 16.32
CA LYS A 309 -5.69 21.65 16.99
C LYS A 309 -6.99 21.72 16.14
N GLY A 310 -7.36 20.60 15.49
CA GLY A 310 -8.53 20.49 14.64
C GLY A 310 -8.41 21.10 13.24
N LYS A 311 -7.23 21.60 12.84
CA LYS A 311 -6.98 22.18 11.51
C LYS A 311 -6.20 21.25 10.61
N LYS A 312 -6.55 21.25 9.32
CA LYS A 312 -5.83 20.60 8.22
C LYS A 312 -4.63 21.46 7.80
N ILE A 313 -3.43 21.02 8.15
CA ILE A 313 -2.18 21.69 7.80
C ILE A 313 -1.48 20.90 6.70
N GLY A 314 -1.23 21.54 5.56
CA GLY A 314 -0.56 20.92 4.43
C GLY A 314 0.90 21.29 4.32
N HIS A 315 1.70 20.29 3.96
CA HIS A 315 3.14 20.40 3.73
C HIS A 315 3.53 19.83 2.37
N ASN A 316 4.64 20.33 1.82
CA ASN A 316 5.28 19.76 0.63
C ASN A 316 6.70 19.32 0.97
N THR A 317 6.87 18.02 1.20
CA THR A 317 8.17 17.40 1.49
C THR A 317 8.93 16.99 0.22
N ASP A 318 8.26 16.90 -0.93
CA ASP A 318 8.92 16.60 -2.21
C ASP A 318 9.87 17.72 -2.63
N TYR A 319 9.45 18.97 -2.46
CA TYR A 319 10.25 20.16 -2.77
C TYR A 319 11.62 20.12 -2.09
N ARG A 320 11.61 19.92 -0.76
CA ARG A 320 12.84 19.90 0.02
C ARG A 320 13.68 18.68 -0.32
N ALA A 321 13.08 17.49 -0.34
CA ALA A 321 13.79 16.26 -0.60
C ALA A 321 14.45 16.23 -1.99
N ALA A 322 13.79 16.74 -3.02
CA ALA A 322 14.35 16.80 -4.36
C ALA A 322 15.56 17.74 -4.42
N MET A 323 15.48 18.89 -3.75
CA MET A 323 16.58 19.85 -3.73
C MET A 323 17.77 19.36 -2.92
N ASP A 324 17.53 18.81 -1.73
CA ASP A 324 18.58 18.23 -0.89
C ASP A 324 19.29 17.08 -1.64
N THR A 325 18.53 16.26 -2.37
CA THR A 325 19.07 15.15 -3.19
C THR A 325 19.91 15.68 -4.36
N LEU A 326 19.40 16.68 -5.09
CA LEU A 326 20.10 17.26 -6.23
C LEU A 326 21.39 17.98 -5.80
N GLU A 327 21.33 18.81 -4.76
CA GLU A 327 22.48 19.53 -4.22
C GLU A 327 23.53 18.56 -3.63
N ALA A 328 23.12 17.49 -2.95
CA ALA A 328 24.03 16.45 -2.48
C ALA A 328 24.76 15.76 -3.65
N GLY A 329 24.05 15.43 -4.73
CA GLY A 329 24.64 14.88 -5.95
C GLY A 329 25.59 15.84 -6.68
N MET A 330 25.51 17.14 -6.38
CA MET A 330 26.42 18.20 -6.85
C MET A 330 27.64 18.43 -5.94
N GLY A 331 27.82 17.62 -4.89
CA GLY A 331 28.88 17.79 -3.91
C GLY A 331 28.49 18.64 -2.69
N GLY A 332 27.19 18.95 -2.53
CA GLY A 332 26.63 19.66 -1.37
C GLY A 332 26.81 21.18 -1.42
N LEU A 333 26.27 21.84 -0.39
CA LEU A 333 26.52 23.26 -0.14
C LEU A 333 27.95 23.44 0.38
N LYS A 334 28.72 24.31 -0.27
CA LYS A 334 30.02 24.75 0.27
C LYS A 334 29.77 25.65 1.48
N GLU A 335 30.62 25.57 2.51
CA GLU A 335 30.49 26.42 3.70
C GLU A 335 30.45 27.91 3.31
N GLY A 336 29.38 28.61 3.71
CA GLY A 336 29.16 30.02 3.37
C GLY A 336 28.90 30.31 1.89
N GLY A 337 28.77 29.28 1.04
CA GLY A 337 28.60 29.42 -0.41
C GLY A 337 27.14 29.51 -0.86
N ALA A 338 26.94 30.05 -2.07
CA ALA A 338 25.67 29.98 -2.78
C ALA A 338 25.32 28.52 -3.13
N SER A 339 24.04 28.28 -3.43
CA SER A 339 23.58 26.96 -3.92
C SER A 339 24.40 26.53 -5.14
N PRO A 340 24.79 25.23 -5.27
CA PRO A 340 25.46 24.74 -6.46
C PRO A 340 24.60 24.85 -7.73
N LEU A 341 23.29 25.09 -7.58
CA LEU A 341 22.34 25.34 -8.66
C LEU A 341 22.36 26.78 -9.19
N MET A 342 23.04 27.71 -8.50
CA MET A 342 23.14 29.10 -8.96
C MET A 342 23.79 29.15 -10.35
N ASP A 343 23.15 29.91 -11.25
CA ASP A 343 23.54 30.09 -12.65
C ASP A 343 23.59 28.81 -13.51
N LYS A 344 23.04 27.68 -13.01
CA LYS A 344 22.96 26.43 -13.77
C LYS A 344 21.78 26.40 -14.73
N GLN A 345 21.99 25.78 -15.89
CA GLN A 345 20.90 25.50 -16.84
C GLN A 345 20.24 24.15 -16.54
N VAL A 346 18.95 24.18 -16.20
CA VAL A 346 18.17 22.99 -15.81
C VAL A 346 17.07 22.72 -16.82
N LEU A 347 17.06 21.53 -17.42
CA LEU A 347 15.95 21.03 -18.24
C LEU A 347 15.11 20.05 -17.42
N ILE A 348 13.82 20.36 -17.25
CA ILE A 348 12.85 19.51 -16.56
C ILE A 348 11.93 18.84 -17.57
N LEU A 349 11.88 17.52 -17.54
CA LEU A 349 11.02 16.68 -18.37
C LEU A 349 9.75 16.33 -17.58
N GLY A 350 8.61 16.82 -18.03
CA GLY A 350 7.32 16.64 -17.38
C GLY A 350 6.78 17.93 -16.76
N ALA A 351 5.48 17.93 -16.45
CA ALA A 351 4.78 19.07 -15.86
C ALA A 351 3.76 18.63 -14.77
N GLY A 352 4.10 17.58 -14.01
CA GLY A 352 3.31 17.10 -12.87
C GLY A 352 3.80 17.67 -11.52
N GLY A 353 3.26 17.16 -10.41
CA GLY A 353 3.59 17.65 -9.05
C GLY A 353 5.09 17.59 -8.68
N ALA A 354 5.82 16.56 -9.15
CA ALA A 354 7.28 16.47 -8.98
C ALA A 354 8.00 17.56 -9.79
N ALA A 355 7.67 17.69 -11.08
CA ALA A 355 8.22 18.73 -11.96
C ALA A 355 7.99 20.14 -11.38
N ARG A 356 6.79 20.38 -10.86
CA ARG A 356 6.39 21.61 -10.17
C ARG A 356 7.25 21.88 -8.94
N SER A 357 7.41 20.89 -8.06
CA SER A 357 8.24 21.06 -6.86
C SER A 357 9.71 21.33 -7.22
N ILE A 358 10.24 20.63 -8.23
CA ILE A 358 11.62 20.78 -8.68
C ILE A 358 11.84 22.10 -9.42
N SER A 359 10.92 22.55 -10.26
CA SER A 359 11.04 23.80 -11.01
C SER A 359 11.07 25.02 -10.10
N PHE A 360 10.16 25.10 -9.12
CA PHE A 360 10.22 26.12 -8.07
C PHE A 360 11.50 26.02 -7.23
N GLY A 361 11.98 24.79 -6.99
CA GLY A 361 13.18 24.52 -6.21
C GLY A 361 14.44 25.08 -6.86
N CYS A 362 14.65 24.73 -8.13
CA CYS A 362 15.78 25.17 -8.94
C CYS A 362 15.73 26.67 -9.20
N SER A 363 14.58 27.21 -9.61
CA SER A 363 14.42 28.64 -9.91
C SER A 363 14.78 29.51 -8.69
N ARG A 364 14.30 29.13 -7.50
CA ARG A 364 14.58 29.89 -6.25
C ARG A 364 16.05 29.84 -5.82
N ARG A 365 16.80 28.84 -6.27
CA ARG A 365 18.24 28.70 -6.03
C ARG A 365 19.10 29.40 -7.09
N GLY A 366 18.47 30.10 -8.04
CA GLY A 366 19.16 30.89 -9.06
C GLY A 366 19.44 30.12 -10.36
N ALA A 367 18.83 28.94 -10.55
CA ALA A 367 18.99 28.19 -11.78
C ALA A 367 18.10 28.75 -12.92
N SER A 368 18.61 28.72 -14.15
CA SER A 368 17.82 28.99 -15.35
C SER A 368 17.05 27.73 -15.76
N VAL A 369 15.76 27.67 -15.40
CA VAL A 369 14.90 26.50 -15.63
C VAL A 369 14.23 26.55 -17.00
N THR A 370 14.21 25.42 -17.70
CA THR A 370 13.42 25.16 -18.90
C THR A 370 12.55 23.93 -18.68
N ILE A 371 11.25 24.03 -18.97
CA ILE A 371 10.29 22.95 -18.80
C ILE A 371 9.83 22.44 -20.16
N THR A 372 9.71 21.13 -20.30
CA THR A 372 9.12 20.49 -21.48
C THR A 372 8.22 19.34 -21.07
N ASN A 373 7.14 19.11 -21.80
CA ASN A 373 6.18 18.05 -21.51
C ASN A 373 5.53 17.59 -22.81
N ARG A 374 5.09 16.32 -22.88
CA ARG A 374 4.38 15.78 -24.06
C ARG A 374 3.16 16.62 -24.49
N HIS A 375 2.49 17.25 -23.50
CA HIS A 375 1.43 18.22 -23.75
C HIS A 375 1.96 19.62 -23.43
N ASP A 376 2.24 20.41 -24.46
CA ASP A 376 2.88 21.72 -24.35
C ASP A 376 2.12 22.66 -23.41
N ALA A 377 0.78 22.69 -23.48
CA ALA A 377 -0.05 23.55 -22.64
C ALA A 377 0.20 23.39 -21.12
N ARG A 378 0.52 22.16 -20.66
CA ARG A 378 0.85 21.95 -19.24
C ARG A 378 2.23 22.50 -18.89
N ALA A 379 3.21 22.37 -19.79
CA ALA A 379 4.53 22.94 -19.59
C ALA A 379 4.47 24.47 -19.59
N THR A 380 3.75 25.07 -20.54
CA THR A 380 3.53 26.52 -20.63
C THR A 380 2.93 27.06 -19.34
N LYS A 381 1.82 26.48 -18.88
CA LYS A 381 1.18 26.89 -17.63
C LYS A 381 2.13 26.82 -16.44
N LEU A 382 2.85 25.71 -16.27
CA LEU A 382 3.80 25.55 -15.16
C LEU A 382 4.96 26.56 -15.25
N ALA A 383 5.47 26.82 -16.45
CA ALA A 383 6.57 27.75 -16.62
C ALA A 383 6.16 29.21 -16.39
N GLU A 384 4.94 29.60 -16.77
CA GLU A 384 4.36 30.91 -16.42
C GLU A 384 4.27 31.08 -14.90
N GLU A 385 3.77 30.07 -14.19
CA GLU A 385 3.65 30.08 -12.73
C GLU A 385 5.02 30.15 -12.02
N VAL A 386 6.06 29.54 -12.60
CA VAL A 386 7.43 29.53 -12.05
C VAL A 386 8.23 30.77 -12.50
N GLY A 387 7.82 31.42 -13.58
CA GLY A 387 8.58 32.49 -14.24
C GLY A 387 9.80 31.97 -15.03
N CYS A 388 9.68 30.84 -15.73
CA CYS A 388 10.78 30.19 -16.44
C CYS A 388 10.47 29.92 -17.92
N ARG A 389 11.40 29.27 -18.64
CA ARG A 389 11.25 29.01 -20.09
C ARG A 389 10.53 27.69 -20.36
N THR A 390 9.96 27.57 -21.56
CA THR A 390 9.49 26.30 -22.11
C THR A 390 10.06 26.00 -23.47
N VAL A 391 10.17 24.71 -23.79
CA VAL A 391 10.45 24.21 -25.14
C VAL A 391 9.49 23.08 -25.49
N SER A 392 9.22 22.89 -26.77
CA SER A 392 8.40 21.76 -27.22
C SER A 392 9.04 20.42 -26.86
N TRP A 393 8.24 19.38 -26.70
CA TRP A 393 8.76 18.04 -26.42
C TRP A 393 9.79 17.60 -27.47
N ALA A 394 9.63 17.96 -28.74
CA ALA A 394 10.57 17.61 -29.81
C ALA A 394 11.96 18.23 -29.62
N GLN A 395 12.06 19.43 -29.02
CA GLN A 395 13.30 20.17 -28.84
C GLN A 395 14.10 19.77 -27.60
N ARG A 396 13.57 18.88 -26.75
CA ARG A 396 14.20 18.50 -25.48
C ARG A 396 15.63 17.94 -25.64
N ALA A 397 15.91 17.25 -26.75
CA ALA A 397 17.22 16.66 -27.01
C ALA A 397 18.29 17.67 -27.47
N SER A 398 17.86 18.80 -28.05
CA SER A 398 18.75 19.87 -28.52
C SER A 398 18.81 21.06 -27.56
N THR A 399 18.12 20.98 -26.43
CA THR A 399 18.10 22.04 -25.43
C THR A 399 19.36 21.95 -24.58
N LEU A 400 20.16 23.01 -24.56
CA LEU A 400 21.35 23.09 -23.73
C LEU A 400 20.96 23.08 -22.25
N ALA A 401 21.57 22.18 -21.49
CA ALA A 401 21.39 22.05 -20.06
C ALA A 401 22.65 21.44 -19.44
N GLU A 402 22.95 21.83 -18.20
CA GLU A 402 23.97 21.16 -17.37
C GLU A 402 23.31 20.09 -16.50
N ILE A 403 22.01 20.21 -16.26
CA ILE A 403 21.21 19.34 -15.40
C ILE A 403 19.94 18.97 -16.15
N VAL A 404 19.68 17.67 -16.32
CA VAL A 404 18.45 17.14 -16.89
C VAL A 404 17.71 16.36 -15.81
N VAL A 405 16.46 16.73 -15.55
CA VAL A 405 15.62 16.09 -14.53
C VAL A 405 14.43 15.38 -15.17
N ASN A 406 14.34 14.06 -15.01
CA ASN A 406 13.17 13.28 -15.39
C ASN A 406 12.10 13.32 -14.29
N CYS A 407 11.00 14.03 -14.55
CA CYS A 407 9.80 14.07 -13.71
C CYS A 407 8.61 13.35 -14.37
N THR A 408 8.86 12.58 -15.45
CA THR A 408 7.84 11.78 -16.14
C THR A 408 7.85 10.35 -15.62
N PRO A 409 6.78 9.56 -15.83
CA PRO A 409 6.78 8.13 -15.51
C PRO A 409 7.53 7.27 -16.55
N VAL A 410 8.18 7.85 -17.55
CA VAL A 410 8.88 7.11 -18.62
C VAL A 410 10.13 6.45 -18.04
N GLY A 411 10.23 5.12 -18.17
CA GLY A 411 11.28 4.29 -17.56
C GLY A 411 10.88 3.65 -16.22
N MET A 412 9.65 3.90 -15.74
CA MET A 412 9.13 3.28 -14.51
C MET A 412 8.62 1.87 -14.80
N HIS A 413 8.79 0.95 -13.83
CA HIS A 413 8.25 -0.42 -13.95
C HIS A 413 6.74 -0.38 -14.29
N PRO A 414 6.26 -1.19 -15.26
CA PRO A 414 6.96 -2.28 -15.94
C PRO A 414 7.77 -1.86 -17.19
N ASN A 415 7.66 -0.61 -17.64
CA ASN A 415 8.25 -0.12 -18.88
C ASN A 415 9.71 0.35 -18.66
N VAL A 416 10.55 -0.56 -18.18
CA VAL A 416 11.91 -0.24 -17.69
C VAL A 416 12.91 0.10 -18.79
N ASP A 417 12.63 -0.30 -20.03
CA ASP A 417 13.48 -0.07 -21.20
C ASP A 417 13.24 1.31 -21.86
N ASP A 418 12.18 2.02 -21.45
CA ASP A 418 11.86 3.33 -21.99
C ASP A 418 12.73 4.44 -21.39
N THR A 419 13.02 5.47 -22.19
CA THR A 419 13.69 6.70 -21.74
C THR A 419 12.97 7.93 -22.29
N PRO A 420 12.84 9.02 -21.52
CA PRO A 420 12.19 10.23 -22.03
C PRO A 420 13.06 10.95 -23.06
N VAL A 421 14.37 10.70 -23.11
CA VAL A 421 15.33 11.43 -23.97
C VAL A 421 16.27 10.48 -24.74
N PRO A 422 16.72 10.87 -25.94
CA PRO A 422 17.76 10.13 -26.65
C PRO A 422 19.14 10.37 -26.03
N PRO A 423 20.12 9.46 -26.25
CA PRO A 423 21.48 9.58 -25.70
C PRO A 423 22.20 10.90 -26.06
N ALA A 424 21.86 11.51 -27.20
CA ALA A 424 22.44 12.77 -27.65
C ALA A 424 22.16 13.96 -26.71
N THR A 425 21.15 13.85 -25.84
CA THR A 425 20.84 14.86 -24.82
C THR A 425 21.97 15.01 -23.79
N PHE A 426 22.70 13.92 -23.54
CA PHE A 426 23.88 13.88 -22.68
C PHE A 426 25.13 14.16 -23.52
N SER A 427 25.32 15.44 -23.84
CA SER A 427 26.32 15.91 -24.80
C SER A 427 27.69 16.18 -24.18
N THR A 428 27.76 16.40 -22.86
CA THR A 428 28.98 16.79 -22.15
C THR A 428 29.21 15.89 -20.92
N PRO A 429 30.43 15.32 -20.75
CA PRO A 429 30.80 14.64 -19.52
C PRO A 429 30.59 15.52 -18.28
N GLY A 430 30.17 14.91 -17.17
CA GLY A 430 29.91 15.62 -15.92
C GLY A 430 28.56 16.35 -15.83
N MET A 431 27.73 16.36 -16.88
CA MET A 431 26.33 16.76 -16.77
C MET A 431 25.61 15.93 -15.70
N ILE A 432 24.55 16.47 -15.10
CA ILE A 432 23.77 15.77 -14.06
C ILE A 432 22.49 15.25 -14.66
N ALA A 433 22.21 13.97 -14.42
CA ALA A 433 20.96 13.32 -14.78
C ALA A 433 20.23 12.90 -13.51
N PHE A 434 19.15 13.60 -13.16
CA PHE A 434 18.34 13.28 -11.99
C PHE A 434 17.02 12.62 -12.39
N ASP A 435 16.77 11.40 -11.94
CA ASP A 435 15.50 10.72 -12.15
C ASP A 435 14.67 10.70 -10.87
N THR A 436 13.42 11.15 -10.95
CA THR A 436 12.48 11.06 -9.82
C THR A 436 11.89 9.65 -9.66
N ILE A 437 12.04 8.79 -10.67
CA ILE A 437 11.68 7.38 -10.60
C ILE A 437 12.64 6.65 -9.65
N TYR A 438 12.07 5.88 -8.72
CA TYR A 438 12.81 5.03 -7.78
C TYR A 438 12.63 3.52 -8.04
N HIS A 439 11.70 3.15 -8.93
CA HIS A 439 11.45 1.75 -9.32
C HIS A 439 11.37 1.62 -10.85
N PRO A 440 12.42 1.09 -11.50
CA PRO A 440 13.68 0.57 -10.94
C PRO A 440 14.61 1.67 -10.40
N GLU A 441 15.56 1.29 -9.53
CA GLU A 441 16.61 2.20 -9.01
C GLU A 441 17.56 2.67 -10.13
N ASN A 442 17.73 1.85 -11.18
CA ASN A 442 18.54 2.13 -12.35
C ASN A 442 17.65 2.15 -13.59
N THR A 443 17.09 3.31 -13.93
CA THR A 443 16.28 3.50 -15.15
C THR A 443 17.16 3.55 -16.40
N MET A 444 16.56 3.33 -17.58
CA MET A 444 17.25 3.53 -18.86
C MET A 444 17.81 4.96 -19.00
N PHE A 445 17.08 5.97 -18.51
CA PHE A 445 17.53 7.37 -18.45
C PHE A 445 18.88 7.50 -17.73
N LEU A 446 19.00 6.94 -16.51
CA LEU A 446 20.23 6.99 -15.73
C LEU A 446 21.34 6.13 -16.31
N LYS A 447 21.00 5.01 -16.96
CA LYS A 447 21.97 4.16 -17.66
C LYS A 447 22.63 4.92 -18.82
N LEU A 448 21.83 5.55 -19.68
CA LEU A 448 22.32 6.34 -20.80
C LEU A 448 23.18 7.53 -20.34
N ALA A 449 22.82 8.17 -19.22
CA ALA A 449 23.62 9.22 -18.63
C ALA A 449 25.02 8.73 -18.23
N ARG A 450 25.12 7.57 -17.57
CA ARG A 450 26.41 6.98 -17.19
C ARG A 450 27.28 6.61 -18.38
N GLU A 451 26.67 6.07 -19.44
CA GLU A 451 27.38 5.75 -20.69
C GLU A 451 28.00 6.99 -21.36
N ARG A 452 27.54 8.18 -21.00
CA ARG A 452 28.06 9.48 -21.44
C ARG A 452 28.87 10.22 -20.38
N GLU A 453 29.32 9.51 -19.34
CA GLU A 453 30.13 10.06 -18.24
C GLU A 453 29.43 11.20 -17.47
N CYS A 454 28.09 11.22 -17.49
CA CYS A 454 27.28 12.10 -16.66
C CYS A 454 27.17 11.55 -15.23
N ILE A 455 26.80 12.41 -14.29
CA ILE A 455 26.57 12.09 -12.88
C ILE A 455 25.10 11.69 -12.70
N PRO A 456 24.78 10.40 -12.46
CA PRO A 456 23.41 9.96 -12.23
C PRO A 456 22.98 10.20 -10.78
N ILE A 457 21.78 10.72 -10.60
CA ILE A 457 21.10 10.84 -9.31
C ILE A 457 19.78 10.07 -9.42
N ASN A 458 19.58 9.06 -8.57
CA ASN A 458 18.38 8.24 -8.60
C ASN A 458 17.27 8.77 -7.67
N GLY A 459 16.04 8.30 -7.88
CA GLY A 459 14.89 8.76 -7.11
C GLY A 459 14.81 8.19 -5.69
N VAL A 460 15.69 7.24 -5.31
CA VAL A 460 15.63 6.54 -4.01
C VAL A 460 15.85 7.52 -2.87
N ASP A 461 16.89 8.37 -2.97
CA ASP A 461 17.21 9.33 -1.91
C ASP A 461 16.16 10.44 -1.80
N MET A 462 15.57 10.87 -2.93
CA MET A 462 14.42 11.77 -2.91
C MET A 462 13.22 11.13 -2.23
N PHE A 463 12.91 9.87 -2.55
CA PHE A 463 11.75 9.16 -1.99
C PHE A 463 11.92 8.89 -0.48
N VAL A 464 13.10 8.49 -0.02
CA VAL A 464 13.41 8.34 1.41
C VAL A 464 13.44 9.70 2.11
N GLY A 465 14.01 10.73 1.48
CA GLY A 465 14.08 12.08 2.02
C GLY A 465 12.70 12.69 2.27
N GLN A 466 11.79 12.61 1.30
CA GLN A 466 10.44 13.17 1.46
C GLN A 466 9.64 12.41 2.53
N ALA A 467 9.84 11.09 2.63
CA ALA A 467 9.19 10.26 3.63
C ALA A 467 9.75 10.51 5.03
N ALA A 468 11.05 10.81 5.15
CA ALA A 468 11.67 11.16 6.42
C ALA A 468 11.13 12.48 6.98
N GLU A 469 10.92 13.48 6.12
CA GLU A 469 10.29 14.74 6.54
C GLU A 469 8.81 14.51 6.93
N GLN A 470 8.07 13.67 6.19
CA GLN A 470 6.73 13.24 6.60
C GLN A 470 6.71 12.59 7.98
N PHE A 471 7.64 11.64 8.20
CA PHE A 471 7.78 10.96 9.47
C PHE A 471 8.02 11.95 10.62
N LYS A 472 8.87 12.95 10.40
CA LYS A 472 9.11 14.01 11.37
C LYS A 472 7.87 14.86 11.65
N LEU A 473 7.08 15.18 10.63
CA LEU A 473 5.81 15.87 10.80
C LEU A 473 4.79 15.01 11.58
N TYR A 474 4.79 13.70 11.38
CA TYR A 474 3.89 12.76 12.05
C TYR A 474 4.25 12.48 13.51
N THR A 475 5.54 12.52 13.84
CA THR A 475 6.06 12.01 15.13
C THR A 475 6.78 13.04 15.98
N GLY A 476 7.22 14.15 15.38
CA GLY A 476 8.14 15.10 16.01
C GLY A 476 9.60 14.60 16.08
N MET A 477 9.90 13.40 15.58
CA MET A 477 11.22 12.76 15.69
C MET A 477 11.93 12.69 14.33
N ASP A 478 13.26 12.71 14.33
CA ASP A 478 14.01 12.46 13.10
C ASP A 478 13.85 11.01 12.66
N ALA A 479 13.62 10.82 11.35
CA ALA A 479 13.37 9.49 10.81
C ALA A 479 14.67 8.66 10.72
N PRO A 480 14.63 7.35 11.03
CA PRO A 480 15.75 6.45 10.83
C PRO A 480 15.91 6.14 9.32
N LYS A 481 16.50 7.07 8.57
CA LYS A 481 16.60 7.01 7.09
C LYS A 481 17.21 5.70 6.57
N ASP A 482 18.19 5.14 7.27
CA ASP A 482 18.82 3.88 6.86
C ASP A 482 17.87 2.68 6.97
N ILE A 483 17.00 2.67 7.99
CA ILE A 483 15.96 1.64 8.14
C ILE A 483 14.92 1.77 7.03
N MET A 484 14.50 3.00 6.72
CA MET A 484 13.58 3.27 5.61
C MET A 484 14.18 2.83 4.26
N ARG A 485 15.45 3.15 4.02
CA ARG A 485 16.19 2.75 2.82
C ARG A 485 16.33 1.22 2.73
N ALA A 486 16.63 0.53 3.82
CA ALA A 486 16.70 -0.92 3.84
C ALA A 486 15.34 -1.58 3.56
N ALA A 487 14.25 -1.05 4.13
CA ALA A 487 12.89 -1.52 3.87
C ALA A 487 12.51 -1.35 2.40
N LEU A 488 12.85 -0.21 1.81
CA LEU A 488 12.66 0.07 0.38
C LEU A 488 13.44 -0.89 -0.50
N LYS A 489 14.74 -1.09 -0.25
CA LYS A 489 15.58 -2.02 -1.02
C LYS A 489 15.04 -3.46 -1.01
N ARG A 490 14.53 -3.93 0.13
CA ARG A 490 13.88 -5.25 0.21
C ARG A 490 12.63 -5.34 -0.67
N LYS A 491 11.90 -4.25 -0.85
CA LYS A 491 10.72 -4.19 -1.74
C LYS A 491 11.06 -4.10 -3.22
N LEU A 492 12.17 -3.43 -3.54
CA LEU A 492 12.67 -3.28 -4.91
C LEU A 492 13.50 -4.49 -5.38
N GLY A 493 14.00 -5.31 -4.46
CA GLY A 493 14.80 -6.48 -4.77
C GLY A 493 14.03 -7.53 -5.57
N PRO A 494 14.72 -8.32 -6.43
CA PRO A 494 14.09 -9.38 -7.23
C PRO A 494 13.54 -10.53 -6.37
N ILE A 495 13.95 -10.62 -5.12
CA ILE A 495 13.50 -11.62 -4.17
C ILE A 495 12.30 -11.05 -3.41
N ARG A 496 11.09 -11.27 -3.93
CA ARG A 496 9.87 -11.18 -3.13
C ARG A 496 9.88 -12.36 -2.14
N LEU A 497 10.62 -12.21 -1.03
CA LEU A 497 10.57 -13.13 0.10
C LEU A 497 9.18 -13.13 0.74
#